data_AF-A0A6H2A3F9-F1
#
_entry.id   AF-A0A6H2A3F9-F1
#
_cell.length_a   1.000
_cell.length_b   1.000
_cell.length_c   1.000
_cell.angle_alpha   90.00
_cell.angle_beta   90.00
_cell.angle_gamma   90.00
#
_symmetry.space_group_name_H-M   'P 1'
#
loop_
_entity.id
_entity.type
_entity.pdbx_description
1 polymer ?
#
loop_
_entity_poly.entity_id
_entity_poly.type
_entity_poly.pdbx_seq_one_letter_code
_entity_poly.pdbx_strand_id
1 'polypeptide(L)' 'MRHETYEKAVNDSMGWCTDCGDFTRDCTEPDAENYDCPVCGEKTVMGAEQAMISGAFEVK' A
#
# COMPACT_ATOMS: atom_id res chain seq x y z
N MET A 1 12.14 -6.62 0.78
CA MET A 1 12.06 -5.43 1.66
C MET A 1 11.83 -5.99 3.05
N ARG A 2 12.60 -5.56 4.05
CA ARG A 2 12.60 -6.21 5.37
C ARG A 2 11.19 -6.18 5.96
N HIS A 3 10.84 -7.23 6.70
CA HIS A 3 9.58 -7.36 7.45
C HIS A 3 9.17 -6.07 8.17
N GLU A 4 10.16 -5.35 8.70
CA GLU A 4 10.06 -4.05 9.35
C GLU A 4 9.30 -2.98 8.53
N THR A 5 9.45 -2.98 7.20
CA THR A 5 8.78 -2.00 6.33
C THR A 5 7.29 -2.31 6.17
N TYR A 6 6.94 -3.59 6.11
CA TYR A 6 5.55 -4.01 6.07
C TYR A 6 4.84 -3.72 7.38
N GLU A 7 5.43 -4.11 8.52
CA GLU A 7 4.85 -3.84 9.83
C GLU A 7 4.64 -2.35 10.05
N LYS A 8 5.60 -1.52 9.63
CA LYS A 8 5.44 -0.07 9.66
C LYS A 8 4.28 0.39 8.77
N ALA A 9 4.20 -0.09 7.52
CA ALA A 9 3.15 0.29 6.60
C ALA A 9 1.74 -0.08 7.12
N VAL A 10 1.59 -1.23 7.78
CA VAL A 10 0.33 -1.62 8.43
C VAL A 10 0.01 -0.71 9.62
N ASN A 11 0.99 -0.47 10.51
CA ASN A 11 0.77 0.34 11.72
C ASN A 11 0.52 1.81 11.41
N ASP A 12 1.16 2.35 10.38
CA ASP A 12 1.02 3.75 9.96
C ASP A 12 -0.13 3.94 8.95
N SER A 13 -0.91 2.89 8.66
CA SER A 13 -2.01 2.91 7.69
C SER A 13 -1.56 3.45 6.33
N MET A 14 -0.46 2.93 5.79
CA MET A 14 0.10 3.35 4.51
C MET A 14 -0.54 2.57 3.36
N GLY A 15 -0.86 3.29 2.28
CA GLY A 15 -1.43 2.75 1.06
C GLY A 15 -0.39 2.59 -0.06
N TRP A 16 -0.30 1.40 -0.62
CA TRP A 16 0.53 1.03 -1.76
C TRP A 16 -0.19 1.30 -3.08
N CYS A 17 0.39 2.12 -3.96
CA CYS A 17 -0.13 2.31 -5.32
C CYS A 17 0.52 1.30 -6.27
N THR A 18 -0.30 0.50 -6.95
CA THR A 18 0.20 -0.53 -7.88
C THR A 18 0.84 0.07 -9.13
N ASP A 19 0.44 1.28 -9.53
CA ASP A 19 1.00 1.95 -10.72
C ASP A 19 2.30 2.69 -10.40
N CYS A 20 2.38 3.31 -9.22
CA CYS A 20 3.60 3.98 -8.77
C CYS A 20 4.64 2.99 -8.26
N GLY A 21 4.22 1.81 -7.79
CA GLY A 21 5.09 0.81 -7.17
C GLY A 21 5.72 1.31 -5.87
N ASP A 22 4.98 2.13 -5.12
CA ASP A 22 5.43 2.67 -3.83
C ASP A 22 4.23 2.95 -2.90
N PHE A 23 4.52 3.17 -1.62
CA PHE A 23 3.53 3.67 -0.67
C PHE A 23 3.35 5.18 -0.85
N THR A 24 2.21 5.56 -1.41
CA THR A 24 1.94 6.93 -1.85
C THR A 24 0.94 7.66 -0.99
N ARG A 25 0.24 6.95 -0.11
CA ARG A 25 -0.91 7.47 0.63
C ARG A 25 -0.82 7.14 2.11
N ASP A 26 -1.28 8.04 2.97
CA ASP A 26 -1.47 7.84 4.41
C ASP A 26 -2.96 7.54 4.74
N CYS A 27 -3.25 7.20 5.99
CA CYS A 27 -4.64 6.96 6.46
C CYS A 27 -5.43 5.96 5.60
N THR A 28 -4.77 4.91 5.11
CA THR A 28 -5.37 3.84 4.29
C THR A 28 -5.56 2.61 5.17
N GLU A 29 -6.80 2.12 5.30
CA GLU A 29 -7.06 0.89 6.06
C GLU A 29 -6.24 -0.28 5.49
N PRO A 30 -5.71 -1.20 6.32
CA PRO A 30 -4.73 -2.18 5.86
C PRO A 30 -5.25 -3.15 4.78
N ASP A 31 -6.57 -3.38 4.74
CA ASP A 31 -7.29 -4.24 3.80
C ASP A 31 -8.01 -3.45 2.68
N ALA A 32 -7.79 -2.14 2.60
CA ALA A 32 -8.43 -1.25 1.64
C ALA A 32 -8.05 -1.53 0.17
N GLU A 33 -8.95 -1.15 -0.76
CA GLU A 33 -8.72 -1.16 -2.20
C GLU A 33 -9.28 0.08 -2.90
N ASN A 34 -8.78 0.36 -4.12
CA ASN A 34 -9.29 1.37 -5.04
C ASN A 34 -9.31 2.81 -4.49
N TYR A 35 -8.40 3.10 -3.57
CA TYR A 35 -8.18 4.45 -3.08
C TYR A 35 -7.44 5.29 -4.13
N ASP A 36 -7.73 6.58 -4.15
CA ASP A 36 -7.03 7.56 -4.99
C ASP A 36 -5.57 7.70 -4.55
N CYS A 37 -4.66 7.65 -5.52
CA CYS A 37 -3.26 7.93 -5.35
C CYS A 37 -3.01 9.45 -5.45
N PRO A 38 -2.45 10.11 -4.42
CA PRO A 38 -2.16 11.54 -4.49
C PRO A 38 -1.00 11.89 -5.43
N VAL A 39 -0.27 10.87 -5.92
CA VAL A 39 0.88 11.04 -6.82
C VAL A 39 0.47 10.90 -8.29
N CYS A 40 -0.17 9.79 -8.68
CA CYS A 40 -0.57 9.57 -10.07
C CYS A 40 -2.02 10.01 -10.37
N GLY A 41 -2.86 10.22 -9.36
CA GLY A 41 -4.27 10.59 -9.51
C GLY A 41 -5.23 9.43 -9.80
N GLU A 42 -4.70 8.22 -10.04
CA GLU A 42 -5.50 7.03 -10.33
C GLU A 42 -5.98 6.32 -9.05
N LYS A 43 -7.04 5.52 -9.19
CA LYS A 43 -7.62 4.75 -8.08
C LYS A 43 -6.99 3.37 -7.92
N THR A 44 -5.68 3.36 -7.68
CA THR A 44 -4.87 2.13 -7.65
C THR A 44 -4.15 1.91 -6.32
N VAL A 45 -4.54 2.64 -5.26
CA VAL A 45 -4.02 2.45 -3.92
C VAL A 45 -4.75 1.31 -3.19
N MET A 46 -3.97 0.43 -2.57
CA MET A 46 -4.41 -0.64 -1.69
C MET A 46 -3.76 -0.49 -0.31
N GLY A 47 -4.43 -0.97 0.74
CA GLY A 47 -3.82 -1.11 2.05
C GLY A 47 -2.63 -2.07 2.05
N ALA A 48 -1.73 -1.94 3.02
CA ALA A 48 -0.50 -2.72 3.07
C ALA A 48 -0.73 -4.25 3.12
N GLU A 49 -1.74 -4.75 3.86
CA GLU A 49 -2.07 -6.18 3.90
C GLU A 49 -2.64 -6.63 2.56
N GLN A 50 -3.53 -5.84 1.97
CA GLN A 50 -4.14 -6.16 0.69
C GLN A 50 -3.13 -6.14 -0.46
N ALA A 51 -2.16 -5.23 -0.43
CA ALA A 51 -1.05 -5.20 -1.37
C ALA A 51 -0.19 -6.49 -1.29
N MET A 52 0.00 -7.04 -0.09
CA MET A 52 0.66 -8.34 0.08
C MET A 52 -0.19 -9.51 -0.41
N ILE A 53 -1.47 -9.56 -0.03
CA ILE A 53 -2.39 -10.64 -0.42
C ILE A 53 -2.54 -10.71 -1.95
N SER A 54 -2.62 -9.55 -2.61
CA SER A 54 -2.73 -9.44 -4.07
C SER A 54 -1.42 -9.72 -4.82
N GLY A 55 -0.28 -9.82 -4.12
CA GLY A 55 1.04 -9.95 -4.71
C GLY A 55 1.57 -8.67 -5.36
N ALA A 56 0.91 -7.52 -5.13
CA ALA A 56 1.37 -6.22 -5.59
C ALA A 56 2.59 -5.71 -4.79
N PHE A 57 2.78 -6.21 -3.56
CA PHE A 57 3.91 -5.92 -2.69
C PHE A 57 4.46 -7.21 -2.07
N GLU A 58 5.78 -7.38 -2.09
CA GLU A 58 6.45 -8.57 -1.53
C GLU A 58 7.44 -8.20 -0.42
N VAL A 59 7.29 -8.83 0.75
CA VAL A 59 8.32 -8.84 1.79
C VAL A 59 9.38 -9.86 1.42
N LYS A 60 10.65 -9.44 1.38
CA LYS A 60 11.84 -10.28 1.14
C LYS A 60 12.80 -10.07 2.28
#